data_AF-A0A843KDP4-F1
#
_entry.id   AF-A0A843KDP4-F1
#
_cell.length_a   1.000
_cell.length_b   1.000
_cell.length_c   1.000
_cell.angle_alpha   90.00
_cell.angle_beta   90.00
_cell.angle_gamma   90.00
#
_symmetry.space_group_name_H-M   'P 1'
#
loop_
_entity.id
_entity.type
_entity.pdbx_description
1 polymer ?
#
loop_
_entity_poly.entity_id
_entity_poly.type
_entity_poly.pdbx_seq_one_letter_code
_entity_poly.pdbx_strand_id
1 'polypeptide(L)'
;MFSFFDRAEAVEMLPGLVRRTLVSDDRLMICRFDLEKGVEIPGHSHSQDQAGYVVSGRIRVIVEGKSSDLGPGDSYSAPSGANHS
;
A
#
# COMPACT_ATOMS: atom_id res chain seq x y z
N MET A 1 -10.89 14.35 12.45
CA MET A 1 -10.70 13.19 13.34
C MET A 1 -9.20 12.89 13.41
N PHE A 2 -8.70 12.40 14.54
CA PHE A 2 -7.27 12.09 14.69
C PHE A 2 -7.05 10.57 14.66
N SER A 3 -5.94 10.13 14.09
CA SER A 3 -5.56 8.73 14.00
C SER A 3 -4.15 8.55 14.54
N PHE A 4 -3.91 7.45 15.25
CA PHE A 4 -2.65 7.18 15.93
C PHE A 4 -2.15 5.80 15.54
N PHE A 5 -0.88 5.71 15.11
CA PHE A 5 -0.28 4.47 14.61
C PHE A 5 -0.22 3.37 15.69
N ASP A 6 0.16 3.75 16.92
CA ASP A 6 0.29 2.85 18.07
C ASP A 6 -1.04 2.27 18.57
N ARG A 7 -2.17 2.84 18.13
CA ARG A 7 -3.53 2.41 18.47
C ARG A 7 -4.25 1.72 17.30
N ALA A 8 -3.68 1.75 16.10
CA ALA A 8 -4.30 1.15 14.93
C ALA A 8 -4.17 -0.37 14.95
N GLU A 9 -5.26 -1.06 14.66
CA GLU A 9 -5.29 -2.51 14.59
C GLU A 9 -4.38 -3.03 13.48
N ALA A 10 -3.53 -3.99 13.82
CA ALA A 10 -2.68 -4.69 12.88
C ALA A 10 -3.43 -5.91 12.34
N VAL A 11 -3.65 -5.93 11.02
CA VAL A 11 -4.32 -7.02 10.32
C VAL A 11 -3.30 -7.69 9.42
N GLU A 12 -3.06 -8.99 9.64
CA GLU A 12 -2.30 -9.81 8.70
C GLU A 12 -3.17 -10.11 7.48
N MET A 13 -2.79 -9.55 6.34
CA MET A 13 -3.54 -9.66 5.08
C MET A 13 -3.15 -10.92 4.30
N LEU A 14 -1.86 -11.24 4.33
CA LEU A 14 -1.20 -12.41 3.77
C LEU A 14 -0.03 -12.76 4.70
N PRO A 15 0.51 -13.99 4.68
CA PRO A 15 1.72 -14.33 5.42
C PRO A 15 2.84 -13.32 5.13
N GLY A 16 3.30 -12.63 6.18
CA GLY A 16 4.35 -11.59 6.07
C GLY A 16 3.89 -10.22 5.58
N LEU A 17 2.60 -10.00 5.32
CA LEU A 17 2.01 -8.70 4.98
C LEU A 17 1.06 -8.23 6.07
N VAL A 18 1.45 -7.20 6.80
CA VAL A 18 0.61 -6.59 7.84
C VAL A 18 0.16 -5.20 7.42
N ARG A 19 -1.13 -4.92 7.55
CA ARG A 19 -1.74 -3.61 7.33
C ARG A 19 -2.22 -3.01 8.65
N ARG A 20 -2.01 -1.70 8.83
CA ARG A 20 -2.72 -0.87 9.80
C ARG A 20 -3.48 0.23 9.07
N THR A 21 -4.80 0.28 9.22
CA THR A 21 -5.62 1.38 8.68
C THR A 21 -5.61 2.53 9.67
N LEU A 22 -5.15 3.69 9.23
CA LEU A 22 -5.04 4.90 10.06
C LEU A 22 -6.26 5.81 9.85
N VAL A 23 -6.55 6.14 8.60
CA VAL A 23 -7.71 6.97 8.21
C VAL A 23 -8.56 6.15 7.27
N SER A 24 -9.88 6.21 7.43
CA SER A 24 -10.85 5.66 6.49
C SER A 24 -12.13 6.47 6.58
N ASP A 25 -12.51 7.11 5.49
CA ASP A 25 -13.81 7.74 5.28
C ASP A 25 -14.28 7.50 3.83
N ASP A 26 -15.36 8.17 3.42
CA ASP A 26 -15.96 7.98 2.09
C ASP A 26 -15.07 8.44 0.92
N ARG A 27 -13.99 9.18 1.19
CA ARG A 27 -13.14 9.81 0.18
C ARG A 27 -11.66 9.45 0.29
N LEU A 28 -11.18 9.16 1.50
CA LEU A 28 -9.77 8.96 1.76
C LEU A 28 -9.53 7.76 2.67
N MET A 29 -8.48 7.00 2.33
CA MET A 29 -7.91 5.99 3.20
C MET A 29 -6.40 6.21 3.33
N ILE A 30 -5.89 6.10 4.55
CA ILE A 30 -4.45 6.04 4.80
C ILE A 30 -4.17 4.72 5.52
N CYS A 31 -3.28 3.92 4.94
CA CYS A 31 -2.82 2.67 5.50
C CYS A 31 -1.28 2.69 5.66
N ARG A 32 -0.80 2.02 6.70
CA ARG A 32 0.59 1.57 6.79
C ARG A 32 0.63 0.09 6.43
N PHE A 33 1.50 -0.26 5.50
CA PHE A 33 1.82 -1.64 5.19
C PHE A 33 3.25 -1.94 5.62
N ASP A 34 3.44 -3.09 6.26
CA ASP A 34 4.74 -3.66 6.59
C ASP A 34 4.84 -5.02 5.90
N LEU A 35 5.86 -5.20 5.08
CA LEU A 35 6.07 -6.38 4.24
C LEU A 35 7.39 -7.06 4.60
N GLU A 36 7.34 -8.37 4.79
CA GLU A 36 8.54 -9.21 4.83
C GLU A 36 9.14 -9.38 3.42
N LYS A 37 10.44 -9.71 3.38
CA LYS A 37 11.14 -9.95 2.11
C LYS A 37 10.52 -11.15 1.38
N GLY A 38 10.17 -10.94 0.11
CA GLY A 38 9.64 -12.01 -0.75
C GLY A 38 8.12 -12.14 -0.73
N VAL A 39 7.42 -11.31 0.04
CA VAL A 39 5.96 -11.19 -0.06
C VAL A 39 5.60 -10.66 -1.45
N GLU A 40 4.66 -11.35 -2.10
CA GLU A 40 4.07 -10.93 -3.37
C GLU A 40 2.60 -10.60 -3.15
N ILE A 41 2.19 -9.39 -3.53
CA ILE A 41 0.79 -8.97 -3.52
C ILE A 41 0.19 -9.36 -4.87
N PRO A 42 -0.92 -10.12 -4.91
CA PRO A 42 -1.59 -10.42 -6.17
C PRO A 42 -2.06 -9.15 -6.88
N GLY A 43 -2.00 -9.15 -8.21
CA GLY A 43 -2.56 -8.07 -9.04
C GLY A 43 -4.04 -7.87 -8.76
N HIS A 44 -4.44 -6.62 -8.53
CA HIS A 44 -5.81 -6.23 -8.27
C HIS A 44 -6.11 -4.81 -8.74
N SER A 45 -7.38 -4.44 -8.73
CA SER A 45 -7.86 -3.10 -9.11
C SER A 45 -9.10 -2.73 -8.30
N HIS A 46 -9.33 -1.44 -8.11
CA HIS A 46 -10.51 -0.91 -7.43
C HIS A 46 -10.87 0.50 -7.94
N SER A 47 -12.06 0.99 -7.62
CA SER A 47 -12.57 2.27 -8.14
C SER A 47 -11.94 3.51 -7.49
N GLN A 48 -11.20 3.33 -6.40
CA GLN A 48 -10.47 4.38 -5.70
C GLN A 48 -9.09 4.58 -6.33
N ASP A 49 -8.64 5.83 -6.43
CA ASP A 49 -7.23 6.14 -6.69
C ASP A 49 -6.37 5.69 -5.50
N GLN A 50 -5.20 5.13 -5.78
CA GLN A 50 -4.20 4.78 -4.76
C GLN A 50 -2.90 5.50 -5.02
N ALA A 51 -2.29 6.00 -3.95
CA ALA A 51 -0.90 6.44 -3.96
C ALA A 51 -0.15 5.70 -2.85
N GLY A 52 1.09 5.33 -3.12
CA GLY A 52 1.98 4.72 -2.13
C GLY A 52 3.26 5.51 -1.99
N TYR A 53 3.79 5.53 -0.77
CA TYR A 53 5.06 6.15 -0.41
C TYR A 53 5.91 5.14 0.35
N VAL A 54 7.15 4.96 -0.06
CA VAL A 54 8.06 4.02 0.61
C VAL A 54 8.74 4.74 1.78
N VAL A 55 8.40 4.32 3.00
CA VAL A 55 9.03 4.85 4.22
C VAL A 55 10.41 4.24 4.45
N SER A 56 10.57 2.94 4.20
CA SER A 56 11.80 2.19 4.44
C SER A 56 11.84 0.92 3.59
N GLY A 57 13.04 0.39 3.32
CA GLY A 57 13.21 -0.84 2.55
C GLY A 57 13.17 -0.62 1.04
N ARG A 58 12.81 -1.66 0.29
CA ARG A 58 12.63 -1.61 -1.17
C ARG A 58 11.44 -2.48 -1.57
N ILE A 59 10.68 -2.01 -2.55
CA ILE A 59 9.56 -2.75 -3.14
C ILE A 59 9.62 -2.61 -4.66
N ARG A 60 9.16 -3.63 -5.38
CA ARG A 60 8.83 -3.49 -6.79
C ARG A 60 7.33 -3.28 -6.90
N VAL A 61 6.93 -2.23 -7.60
CA VAL A 61 5.52 -1.94 -7.85
C VAL A 61 5.25 -2.09 -9.33
N ILE A 62 4.13 -2.71 -9.68
CA ILE A 62 3.64 -2.81 -11.05
C ILE A 62 2.33 -2.05 -11.13
N VAL A 63 2.20 -1.11 -12.08
CA VAL A 63 0.95 -0.40 -12.39
C VAL A 63 0.75 -0.44 -13.90
N GLU A 64 -0.41 -0.94 -14.36
CA GLU A 64 -0.73 -1.06 -15.79
C GLU A 64 0.38 -1.78 -16.59
N GLY A 65 0.94 -2.85 -16.00
CA GLY A 65 2.01 -3.66 -16.60
C GLY A 65 3.39 -3.01 -16.62
N LYS A 66 3.55 -1.77 -16.15
CA LYS A 66 4.85 -1.10 -16.02
C LYS A 66 5.38 -1.32 -14.61
N SER A 67 6.65 -1.73 -14.49
CA SER A 67 7.29 -2.00 -13.21
C SER A 67 8.38 -0.99 -12.88
N SER A 68 8.54 -0.69 -11.59
CA SER A 68 9.67 0.07 -11.07
C SER A 68 10.06 -0.42 -9.68
N ASP A 69 11.36 -0.43 -9.40
CA ASP A 69 11.89 -0.63 -8.05
C ASP A 69 11.89 0.71 -7.32
N LEU A 70 11.27 0.77 -6.15
CA LEU A 70 11.11 1.96 -5.32
C LEU A 70 11.87 1.78 -4.00
N GLY A 71 12.60 2.81 -3.58
CA GLY A 71 13.28 2.90 -2.29
C GLY A 71 12.71 4.02 -1.42
N PRO A 72 13.31 4.29 -0.23
CA PRO A 72 12.77 5.28 0.70
C PRO A 72 12.67 6.67 0.08
N GLY A 73 11.51 7.30 0.20
CA GLY A 73 11.21 8.60 -0.42
C GLY A 73 10.53 8.49 -1.79
N ASP A 74 10.65 7.36 -2.47
CA ASP A 74 9.98 7.14 -3.76
C ASP A 74 8.49 6.87 -3.56
N SER A 75 7.71 7.15 -4.61
CA SER A 75 6.26 7.07 -4.58
C SER A 75 5.71 6.54 -5.91
N TYR A 76 4.47 6.06 -5.89
CA TYR A 76 3.72 5.70 -7.08
C TYR A 76 2.28 6.19 -6.99
N SER A 77 1.62 6.27 -8.15
CA SER A 77 0.17 6.39 -8.24
C SER A 77 -0.40 5.26 -9.08
N ALA A 78 -1.52 4.70 -8.63
CA ALA A 78 -2.37 3.77 -9.36
C ALA A 78 -3.75 4.43 -9.48
N PRO A 79 -4.11 4.97 -10.65
CA PRO A 79 -5.42 5.56 -10.89
C PRO A 79 -6.56 4.56 -10.71
N SER A 80 -7.78 5.08 -10.51
CA SER A 80 -9.02 4.30 -10.48
C SER A 80 -9.08 3.29 -11.62
N GLY A 81 -9.35 2.03 -11.28
CA GLY A 81 -9.44 0.92 -12.22
C GLY A 81 -8.10 0.38 -12.73
N ALA A 82 -6.96 1.01 -12.40
CA ALA A 82 -5.65 0.53 -12.80
C ALA A 82 -5.30 -0.78 -12.08
N ASN A 83 -4.88 -1.80 -12.82
CA ASN A 83 -4.37 -3.03 -12.23
C ASN A 83 -2.97 -2.76 -11.63
N HIS A 84 -2.81 -3.12 -10.37
CA HIS A 84 -1.56 -2.92 -9.64
C HIS A 84 -1.25 -4.04 -8.65
N SER A 85 0.03 -4.18 -8.33
CA SER A 85 0.61 -5.16 -7.40
C SER A 85 1.90 -4.64 -6.79
#